data_AF-A0A0D6XNP7-F1
#
_entry.id   AF-A0A0D6XNP7-F1
#
_cell.length_a   1.000
_cell.length_b   1.000
_cell.length_c   1.000
_cell.angle_alpha   90.00
_cell.angle_beta   90.00
_cell.angle_gamma   90.00
#
_symmetry.space_group_name_H-M   'P 1'
#
loop_
_entity.id
_entity.type
_entity.pdbx_description
1 polymer ?
#
loop_
_entity_poly.entity_id
_entity_poly.type
_entity_poly.pdbx_seq_one_letter_code
_entity_poly.pdbx_strand_id
1 'polypeptide(L)'
;MSFFNKYTEVIYSYIIGALSILLSIVIFVNIPLIQQLKDGKHHVPRIDSVWDFIMAFFNEIIRVMSKYIGDFPLVSGLIILAFGILMIGIARVLTNTTRFDYDISIFFLVIGIIFFVLTLIFMSQVYGILAFIFIVPFLIHIGYITFKDELNPLHRKQHYLWLIFGYGISYLFTQLALYARLEGREVAPIDVLSINSFFVVLWLIGQMAIWNFLFLRRSLPVFHETVDEEANQYLRSKKYQFDDQSKVHFKDIQSRTTEFTHDITHRTRRSINIEKIRAKRDYIKEHWFGWAKLEEDDIPSFLRRRPTWFKRSYVNIACGVILLFFILLEFNNRNALFASGDWQLSQTQYVYEWISLLLLLFIAIAYIFTSITFMLKGKHYYLQLFMISILFFKLLTEYIVILFHGLLLSIFITPILVLMLIPAIIAFILQLRQPAIKE
;
A
#
# COMPACT_ATOMS: atom_id res chain seq x y z
N MET A 1 -13.64 -5.69 23.28
CA MET A 1 -13.03 -6.11 22.00
C MET A 1 -14.10 -5.97 20.92
N SER A 2 -13.87 -5.15 19.89
CA SER A 2 -14.85 -4.83 18.85
C SER A 2 -15.19 -6.06 17.99
N PHE A 3 -16.47 -6.23 17.62
CA PHE A 3 -16.99 -7.28 16.73
C PHE A 3 -16.19 -7.39 15.42
N PHE A 4 -15.63 -6.26 14.96
CA PHE A 4 -14.76 -6.18 13.79
C PHE A 4 -13.55 -7.11 13.90
N ASN A 5 -12.86 -7.12 15.05
CA ASN A 5 -11.63 -7.91 15.23
C ASN A 5 -11.88 -9.42 15.27
N LYS A 6 -13.12 -9.86 15.56
CA LYS A 6 -13.47 -11.28 15.67
C LYS A 6 -13.86 -11.92 14.34
N TYR A 7 -14.32 -11.10 13.38
CA TYR A 7 -14.81 -11.58 12.07
C TYR A 7 -14.11 -10.89 10.89
N THR A 8 -12.97 -10.21 11.11
CA THR A 8 -12.24 -9.50 10.04
C THR A 8 -11.91 -10.45 8.88
N GLU A 9 -11.47 -11.68 9.18
CA GLU A 9 -11.12 -12.68 8.18
C GLU A 9 -12.29 -13.07 7.27
N VAL A 10 -13.47 -13.23 7.87
CA VAL A 10 -14.71 -13.61 7.21
C VAL A 10 -15.17 -12.45 6.33
N ILE A 11 -15.16 -11.23 6.86
CA ILE A 11 -15.54 -10.02 6.14
C ILE A 11 -14.63 -9.81 4.93
N TYR A 12 -13.31 -9.91 5.11
CA TYR A 12 -12.35 -9.74 4.01
C TYR A 12 -12.50 -10.84 2.95
N SER A 13 -12.77 -12.09 3.36
CA SER A 13 -13.02 -13.19 2.42
C SER A 13 -14.29 -12.94 1.58
N TYR A 14 -15.38 -12.46 2.21
CA TYR A 14 -16.59 -12.07 1.49
C TYR A 14 -16.37 -10.89 0.55
N ILE A 15 -15.59 -9.87 0.95
CA ILE A 15 -15.26 -8.72 0.09
C ILE A 15 -14.49 -9.17 -1.14
N ILE A 16 -13.44 -10.00 -0.97
CA ILE A 16 -12.64 -10.54 -2.08
C ILE A 16 -13.54 -11.36 -3.02
N GLY A 17 -14.41 -12.21 -2.47
CA GLY A 17 -15.36 -13.02 -3.24
C GLY A 17 -16.36 -12.19 -4.03
N ALA A 18 -17.01 -11.22 -3.37
CA ALA A 18 -18.02 -10.34 -3.98
C ALA A 18 -17.42 -9.48 -5.11
N LEU A 19 -16.23 -8.91 -4.89
CA LEU A 19 -15.53 -8.13 -5.92
C LEU A 19 -15.13 -8.98 -7.12
N SER A 20 -14.69 -10.22 -6.89
CA SER A 20 -14.36 -11.15 -7.98
C SER A 20 -15.59 -11.53 -8.80
N ILE A 21 -16.74 -11.80 -8.15
CA ILE A 21 -18.00 -12.08 -8.84
C ILE A 21 -18.44 -10.86 -9.66
N LEU A 22 -18.38 -9.66 -9.07
CA LEU A 22 -18.71 -8.43 -9.78
C LEU A 22 -17.82 -8.23 -11.01
N LEU A 23 -16.51 -8.46 -10.88
CA LEU A 23 -15.57 -8.40 -12.00
C LEU A 23 -15.93 -9.40 -13.11
N SER A 24 -16.31 -10.62 -12.74
CA SER A 24 -16.77 -11.65 -13.69
C SER A 24 -18.05 -11.22 -14.42
N ILE A 25 -19.04 -10.67 -13.72
CA ILE A 25 -20.26 -10.12 -14.33
C ILE A 25 -19.92 -9.01 -15.31
N VAL A 26 -19.02 -8.08 -14.94
CA VAL A 26 -18.57 -7.01 -15.84
C VAL A 26 -17.92 -7.58 -17.10
N ILE A 27 -17.10 -8.64 -17.00
CA ILE A 27 -16.52 -9.31 -18.16
C ILE A 27 -17.62 -9.90 -19.05
N PHE A 28 -18.59 -10.62 -18.48
CA PHE A 28 -19.66 -11.27 -19.25
C PHE A 28 -20.57 -10.27 -19.98
N VAL A 29 -20.93 -9.15 -19.33
CA VAL A 29 -21.75 -8.11 -19.94
C VAL A 29 -21.02 -7.42 -21.10
N ASN A 30 -19.68 -7.31 -21.01
CA ASN A 30 -18.87 -6.55 -21.96
C ASN A 30 -18.08 -7.42 -22.95
N ILE A 31 -18.41 -8.70 -23.12
CA ILE A 31 -17.76 -9.59 -24.11
C ILE A 31 -17.67 -8.98 -25.52
N PRO A 32 -18.74 -8.36 -26.07
CA PRO A 32 -18.69 -7.79 -27.42
C PRO A 32 -17.70 -6.63 -27.52
N LEU A 33 -17.62 -5.81 -26.47
CA LEU A 33 -16.70 -4.68 -26.38
C LEU A 33 -15.24 -5.16 -26.22
N ILE A 34 -15.02 -6.22 -25.45
CA ILE A 34 -13.69 -6.85 -25.27
C ILE A 34 -13.14 -7.33 -26.62
N GLN A 35 -13.99 -7.97 -27.43
CA GLN A 35 -13.59 -8.44 -28.77
C GLN A 35 -13.33 -7.28 -29.74
N GLN A 36 -14.14 -6.21 -29.68
CA GLN A 36 -13.94 -5.02 -30.52
C GLN A 36 -12.69 -4.20 -30.15
N LEU A 37 -12.35 -4.12 -28.86
CA LEU A 37 -11.17 -3.42 -28.36
C LEU A 37 -9.86 -4.19 -28.63
N LYS A 38 -9.94 -5.52 -28.82
CA LYS A 38 -8.80 -6.35 -29.22
C LYS A 38 -8.27 -5.98 -30.61
N ASP A 39 -9.15 -5.54 -31.51
CA ASP A 39 -8.81 -5.13 -32.89
C ASP A 39 -8.16 -3.74 -32.99
N GLY A 40 -7.74 -3.15 -31.86
CA GLY A 40 -7.02 -1.87 -31.84
C GLY A 40 -7.90 -0.64 -32.13
N LYS A 41 -9.23 -0.79 -32.18
CA LYS A 41 -10.14 0.35 -32.36
C LYS A 41 -10.22 1.13 -31.06
N HIS A 42 -9.53 2.27 -31.00
CA HIS A 42 -9.76 3.28 -29.97
C HIS A 42 -11.18 3.83 -30.11
N HIS A 43 -12.09 3.34 -29.26
CA HIS A 43 -13.27 4.13 -28.96
C HIS A 43 -12.84 5.20 -27.98
N VAL A 44 -12.69 6.43 -28.47
CA VAL A 44 -12.69 7.62 -27.62
C VAL A 44 -14.17 7.97 -27.46
N PRO A 45 -14.85 7.53 -26.39
CA PRO A 45 -16.22 8.00 -26.16
C PRO A 45 -16.16 9.52 -26.05
N ARG A 46 -17.06 10.22 -26.76
CA ARG A 46 -17.32 11.63 -26.45
C ARG A 46 -17.95 11.64 -25.06
N ILE A 47 -17.24 12.23 -24.11
CA ILE A 47 -17.69 12.35 -22.73
C ILE A 47 -18.38 13.70 -22.60
N ASP A 48 -19.69 13.70 -22.78
CA ASP A 48 -20.51 14.90 -22.62
C ASP A 48 -21.19 14.93 -21.24
N SER A 49 -21.21 13.79 -20.52
CA SER A 49 -21.82 13.64 -19.20
C SER A 49 -20.97 12.83 -18.20
N VAL A 50 -21.28 12.97 -16.90
CA VAL A 50 -20.67 12.16 -15.82
C VAL A 50 -20.88 10.66 -16.05
N TRP A 51 -21.98 10.27 -16.68
CA TRP A 51 -22.25 8.88 -17.02
C TRP A 51 -21.31 8.36 -18.11
N ASP A 52 -21.05 9.17 -19.13
CA ASP A 52 -20.08 8.84 -20.18
C ASP A 52 -18.65 8.76 -19.63
N PHE A 53 -18.33 9.54 -18.60
CA PHE A 53 -17.05 9.46 -17.89
C PHE A 53 -16.92 8.14 -17.13
N ILE A 54 -17.96 7.72 -16.40
CA ILE A 54 -18.01 6.43 -15.71
C ILE A 54 -17.89 5.28 -16.73
N MET A 55 -18.56 5.37 -17.87
CA MET A 55 -18.44 4.36 -18.91
C MET A 55 -17.08 4.37 -19.60
N ALA A 56 -16.47 5.53 -19.85
CA ALA A 56 -15.11 5.62 -20.35
C ALA A 56 -14.12 4.95 -19.38
N PHE A 57 -14.31 5.17 -18.06
CA PHE A 57 -13.53 4.53 -17.02
C PHE A 57 -13.66 3.00 -17.03
N PHE A 58 -14.88 2.45 -17.12
CA PHE A 58 -15.09 1.01 -17.21
C PHE A 58 -14.58 0.43 -18.53
N ASN A 59 -14.77 1.12 -19.64
CA ASN A 59 -14.26 0.72 -20.96
C ASN A 59 -12.73 0.62 -20.96
N GLU A 60 -12.06 1.50 -20.23
CA GLU A 60 -10.61 1.48 -20.11
C GLU A 60 -10.12 0.30 -19.26
N ILE A 61 -10.79 0.01 -18.14
CA ILE A 61 -10.54 -1.21 -17.37
C ILE A 61 -10.71 -2.45 -18.27
N ILE A 62 -11.78 -2.49 -19.06
CA ILE A 62 -12.06 -3.57 -19.99
C ILE A 62 -10.99 -3.67 -21.08
N ARG A 63 -10.48 -2.55 -21.62
CA ARG A 63 -9.39 -2.50 -22.60
C ARG A 63 -8.08 -3.06 -22.03
N VAL A 64 -7.74 -2.66 -20.82
CA VAL A 64 -6.54 -3.17 -20.14
C VAL A 64 -6.69 -4.65 -19.86
N MET A 65 -7.86 -5.09 -19.38
CA MET A 65 -8.14 -6.50 -19.14
C MET A 65 -8.18 -7.34 -20.43
N SER A 66 -8.71 -6.82 -21.55
CA SER A 66 -8.84 -7.55 -22.82
C SER A 66 -7.48 -8.00 -23.36
N LYS A 67 -6.44 -7.17 -23.19
CA LYS A 67 -5.07 -7.48 -23.60
C LYS A 67 -4.48 -8.68 -22.86
N TYR A 68 -4.94 -8.98 -21.64
CA TYR A 68 -4.47 -10.12 -20.83
C TYR A 68 -5.42 -11.32 -20.84
N ILE A 69 -6.72 -11.07 -20.99
CA ILE A 69 -7.75 -12.10 -21.13
C ILE A 69 -7.59 -12.87 -22.47
N GLY A 70 -7.02 -12.21 -23.49
CA GLY A 70 -6.76 -12.83 -24.78
C GLY A 70 -8.04 -13.17 -25.55
N ASP A 71 -8.02 -14.27 -26.32
CA ASP A 71 -9.12 -14.70 -27.19
C ASP A 71 -10.30 -15.36 -26.47
N PHE A 72 -10.20 -15.58 -25.15
CA PHE A 72 -11.19 -16.38 -24.40
C PHE A 72 -11.80 -15.64 -23.19
N PRO A 73 -12.48 -14.49 -23.39
CA PRO A 73 -13.13 -13.73 -22.31
C PRO A 73 -14.16 -14.52 -21.51
N LEU A 74 -14.82 -15.48 -22.16
CA LEU A 74 -15.76 -16.38 -21.51
C LEU A 74 -15.04 -17.30 -20.50
N VAL A 75 -13.89 -17.85 -20.86
CA VAL A 75 -13.09 -18.74 -19.98
C VAL A 75 -12.53 -17.95 -18.79
N SER A 76 -11.96 -16.77 -19.03
CA SER A 76 -11.46 -15.91 -17.95
C SER A 76 -12.58 -15.46 -17.00
N GLY A 77 -13.74 -15.08 -17.53
CA GLY A 77 -14.92 -14.76 -16.73
C GLY A 77 -15.36 -15.92 -15.84
N LEU A 78 -15.38 -17.15 -16.37
CA LEU A 78 -15.74 -18.35 -15.60
C LEU A 78 -14.72 -18.67 -14.50
N ILE A 79 -13.42 -18.55 -14.78
CA ILE A 79 -12.36 -18.78 -13.78
C ILE A 79 -12.48 -17.79 -12.62
N ILE A 80 -12.68 -16.50 -12.94
CA ILE A 80 -12.86 -15.45 -11.92
C ILE A 80 -14.15 -15.67 -11.11
N LEU A 81 -15.23 -16.12 -11.77
CA LEU A 81 -16.48 -16.47 -11.09
C LEU A 81 -16.28 -17.62 -10.10
N ALA A 82 -15.63 -18.70 -10.55
CA ALA A 82 -15.34 -19.88 -9.74
C ALA A 82 -14.46 -19.50 -8.53
N PHE A 83 -13.46 -18.64 -8.74
CA PHE A 83 -12.65 -18.08 -7.67
C PHE A 83 -13.49 -17.28 -6.66
N GLY A 84 -14.38 -16.41 -7.14
CA GLY A 84 -15.26 -15.63 -6.27
C GLY A 84 -16.19 -16.50 -5.43
N ILE A 85 -16.78 -17.54 -6.02
CA ILE A 85 -17.61 -18.53 -5.30
C ILE A 85 -16.77 -19.29 -4.27
N LEU A 86 -15.55 -19.71 -4.64
CA LEU A 86 -14.63 -20.39 -3.74
C LEU A 86 -14.27 -19.52 -2.52
N MET A 87 -14.04 -18.22 -2.71
CA MET A 87 -13.78 -17.28 -1.62
C MET A 87 -14.96 -17.14 -0.66
N ILE A 88 -16.20 -17.12 -1.19
CA ILE A 88 -17.42 -17.14 -0.37
C ILE A 88 -17.53 -18.47 0.40
N GLY A 89 -17.18 -19.59 -0.24
CA GLY A 89 -17.12 -20.91 0.40
C GLY A 89 -16.14 -20.92 1.58
N ILE A 90 -14.93 -20.39 1.38
CA ILE A 90 -13.92 -20.26 2.44
C ILE A 90 -14.42 -19.34 3.56
N ALA A 91 -15.06 -18.22 3.24
CA ALA A 91 -15.66 -17.34 4.25
C ALA A 91 -16.68 -18.09 5.13
N ARG A 92 -17.49 -18.96 4.54
CA ARG A 92 -18.48 -19.78 5.25
C ARG A 92 -17.84 -20.89 6.09
N VAL A 93 -16.72 -21.46 5.64
CA VAL A 93 -15.93 -22.42 6.42
C VAL A 93 -15.31 -21.70 7.64
N LEU A 94 -14.75 -20.51 7.43
CA LEU A 94 -14.19 -19.67 8.50
C LEU A 94 -15.25 -19.26 9.54
N THR A 95 -16.51 -19.02 9.14
CA THR A 95 -17.57 -18.73 10.13
C THR A 95 -17.96 -19.92 11.01
N ASN A 96 -17.78 -21.15 10.51
CA ASN A 96 -18.28 -22.36 11.16
C ASN A 96 -17.20 -23.11 11.95
N THR A 97 -15.93 -22.77 11.77
CA THR A 97 -14.79 -23.48 12.37
C THR A 97 -14.02 -22.56 13.32
N THR A 98 -13.73 -23.05 14.52
CA THR A 98 -12.92 -22.34 15.53
C THR A 98 -11.43 -22.71 15.50
N ARG A 99 -11.05 -23.71 14.68
CA ARG A 99 -9.65 -24.10 14.43
C ARG A 99 -9.17 -23.49 13.12
N PHE A 100 -8.40 -22.42 13.24
CA PHE A 100 -7.77 -21.74 12.12
C PHE A 100 -6.74 -22.65 11.48
N ASP A 101 -6.92 -22.93 10.19
CA ASP A 101 -6.12 -23.90 9.44
C ASP A 101 -4.92 -23.20 8.79
N TYR A 102 -3.75 -23.81 8.93
CA TYR A 102 -2.51 -23.33 8.32
C TYR A 102 -2.61 -23.31 6.79
N ASP A 103 -3.31 -24.27 6.20
CA ASP A 103 -3.48 -24.38 4.76
C ASP A 103 -4.29 -23.20 4.19
N ILE A 104 -5.36 -22.79 4.89
CA ILE A 104 -6.16 -21.61 4.54
C ILE A 104 -5.29 -20.35 4.66
N SER A 105 -4.43 -20.26 5.68
CA SER A 105 -3.53 -19.11 5.83
C SER A 105 -2.55 -19.00 4.63
N ILE A 106 -1.90 -20.10 4.23
CA ILE A 106 -0.99 -20.10 3.08
C ILE A 106 -1.73 -19.74 1.80
N PHE A 107 -2.95 -20.24 1.62
CA PHE A 107 -3.79 -19.90 0.48
C PHE A 107 -4.00 -18.38 0.35
N PHE A 108 -4.28 -17.69 1.47
CA PHE A 108 -4.39 -16.22 1.50
C PHE A 108 -3.07 -15.51 1.17
N LEU A 109 -1.92 -16.06 1.58
CA LEU A 109 -0.60 -15.51 1.22
C LEU A 109 -0.36 -15.62 -0.29
N VAL A 110 -0.63 -16.78 -0.88
CA VAL A 110 -0.49 -17.02 -2.33
C VAL A 110 -1.40 -16.07 -3.11
N ILE A 111 -2.66 -15.92 -2.70
CA ILE A 111 -3.58 -14.94 -3.29
C ILE A 111 -3.03 -13.51 -3.20
N GLY A 112 -2.49 -13.12 -2.04
CA GLY A 112 -1.89 -11.80 -1.86
C GLY A 112 -0.72 -11.54 -2.83
N ILE A 113 0.13 -12.55 -3.04
CA ILE A 113 1.23 -12.49 -4.02
C ILE A 113 0.70 -12.40 -5.45
N ILE A 114 -0.33 -13.20 -5.80
CA ILE A 114 -0.96 -13.16 -7.14
C ILE A 114 -1.53 -11.77 -7.41
N PHE A 115 -2.29 -11.18 -6.48
CA PHE A 115 -2.83 -9.83 -6.63
C PHE A 115 -1.74 -8.78 -6.77
N PHE A 116 -0.62 -8.94 -6.06
CA PHE A 116 0.51 -8.03 -6.20
C PHE A 116 1.18 -8.16 -7.58
N VAL A 117 1.44 -9.38 -8.06
CA VAL A 117 2.02 -9.61 -9.40
C VAL A 117 1.10 -9.03 -10.48
N LEU A 118 -0.20 -9.28 -10.37
CA LEU A 118 -1.19 -8.75 -11.29
C LEU A 118 -1.26 -7.22 -11.22
N THR A 119 -1.12 -6.61 -10.04
CA THR A 119 -0.97 -5.15 -9.88
C THR A 119 0.28 -4.63 -10.60
N LEU A 120 1.43 -5.30 -10.49
CA LEU A 120 2.66 -4.91 -11.18
C LEU A 120 2.53 -5.01 -12.71
N ILE A 121 1.92 -6.09 -13.20
CA ILE A 121 1.67 -6.29 -14.63
C ILE A 121 0.83 -5.14 -15.18
N PHE A 122 -0.26 -4.79 -14.50
CA PHE A 122 -1.08 -3.68 -14.95
C PHE A 122 -0.36 -2.33 -14.78
N MET A 123 0.36 -2.10 -13.68
CA MET A 123 1.21 -0.90 -13.48
C MET A 123 2.19 -0.70 -14.62
N SER A 124 2.78 -1.78 -15.14
CA SER A 124 3.75 -1.68 -16.23
C SER A 124 3.19 -1.10 -17.53
N GLN A 125 1.86 -1.13 -17.74
CA GLN A 125 1.24 -0.53 -18.91
C GLN A 125 1.37 1.00 -18.91
N VAL A 126 1.21 1.62 -17.74
CA VAL A 126 1.23 3.09 -17.56
C VAL A 126 2.60 3.56 -17.10
N TYR A 127 3.17 2.90 -16.11
CA TYR A 127 4.43 3.26 -15.46
C TYR A 127 5.66 2.66 -16.14
N GLY A 128 5.47 1.78 -17.13
CA GLY A 128 6.57 1.10 -17.83
C GLY A 128 7.31 0.12 -16.92
N ILE A 129 8.55 -0.18 -17.28
CA ILE A 129 9.39 -1.14 -16.54
C ILE A 129 9.71 -0.70 -15.11
N LEU A 130 9.62 0.61 -14.82
CA LEU A 130 9.88 1.16 -13.49
C LEU A 130 8.83 0.73 -12.46
N ALA A 131 7.66 0.23 -12.89
CA ALA A 131 6.69 -0.41 -12.00
C ALA A 131 7.31 -1.55 -11.18
N PHE A 132 8.27 -2.30 -11.73
CA PHE A 132 8.88 -3.45 -11.05
C PHE A 132 9.76 -3.07 -9.86
N ILE A 133 10.10 -1.79 -9.68
CA ILE A 133 10.80 -1.30 -8.47
C ILE A 133 10.00 -1.63 -7.20
N PHE A 134 8.66 -1.67 -7.29
CA PHE A 134 7.78 -2.01 -6.17
C PHE A 134 7.95 -3.44 -5.64
N ILE A 135 8.64 -4.36 -6.37
CA ILE A 135 8.96 -5.70 -5.86
C ILE A 135 9.78 -5.61 -4.57
N VAL A 136 10.76 -4.71 -4.51
CA VAL A 136 11.66 -4.58 -3.35
C VAL A 136 10.90 -4.20 -2.07
N PRO A 137 10.13 -3.09 -2.01
CA PRO A 137 9.36 -2.76 -0.82
C PRO A 137 8.28 -3.81 -0.51
N PHE A 138 7.75 -4.51 -1.52
CA PHE A 138 6.80 -5.59 -1.28
C PHE A 138 7.43 -6.81 -0.60
N LEU A 139 8.62 -7.23 -1.00
CA LEU A 139 9.36 -8.29 -0.31
C LEU A 139 9.69 -7.90 1.13
N ILE A 140 10.09 -6.65 1.37
CA ILE A 140 10.30 -6.12 2.73
C ILE A 140 9.00 -6.13 3.52
N HIS A 141 7.86 -5.80 2.88
CA HIS A 141 6.53 -5.81 3.50
C HIS A 141 6.09 -7.22 3.91
N ILE A 142 6.21 -8.20 3.01
CA ILE A 142 5.95 -9.61 3.32
C ILE A 142 6.88 -10.08 4.43
N GLY A 143 8.18 -9.77 4.36
CA GLY A 143 9.15 -10.13 5.39
C GLY A 143 8.78 -9.55 6.75
N TYR A 144 8.42 -8.27 6.80
CA TYR A 144 7.98 -7.60 8.02
C TYR A 144 6.72 -8.27 8.61
N ILE A 145 5.73 -8.56 7.79
CA ILE A 145 4.47 -9.19 8.20
C ILE A 145 4.71 -10.62 8.70
N THR A 146 5.55 -11.38 7.99
CA THR A 146 5.86 -12.78 8.28
C THR A 146 6.67 -12.92 9.56
N PHE A 147 7.64 -12.04 9.81
CA PHE A 147 8.52 -12.12 10.98
C PHE A 147 8.14 -11.11 12.08
N LYS A 148 6.93 -10.54 12.02
CA LYS A 148 6.50 -9.46 12.93
C LYS A 148 6.67 -9.80 14.41
N ASP A 149 6.36 -11.04 14.80
CA ASP A 149 6.42 -11.50 16.19
C ASP A 149 7.85 -11.87 16.63
N GLU A 150 8.76 -12.14 15.68
CA GLU A 150 10.19 -12.41 15.94
C GLU A 150 11.06 -11.14 15.91
N LEU A 151 10.57 -10.10 15.22
CA LEU A 151 11.26 -8.82 15.07
C LEU A 151 11.30 -8.03 16.37
N ASN A 152 12.45 -7.41 16.66
CA ASN A 152 12.65 -6.67 17.91
C ASN A 152 11.61 -5.53 18.05
N PRO A 153 10.74 -5.57 19.08
CA PRO A 153 9.68 -4.58 19.25
C PRO A 153 10.22 -3.17 19.53
N LEU A 154 11.44 -3.04 20.06
CA LEU A 154 12.09 -1.75 20.33
C LEU A 154 12.40 -0.98 19.03
N HIS A 155 12.53 -1.69 17.91
CA HIS A 155 12.86 -1.11 16.60
C HIS A 155 11.66 -1.03 15.66
N ARG A 156 10.42 -1.19 16.17
CA ARG A 156 9.18 -1.19 15.38
C ARG A 156 9.02 0.05 14.50
N LYS A 157 9.39 1.23 15.01
CA LYS A 157 9.41 2.47 14.22
C LYS A 157 10.34 2.38 13.01
N GLN A 158 11.54 1.81 13.17
CA GLN A 158 12.48 1.66 12.07
C GLN A 158 11.95 0.70 11.01
N HIS A 159 11.30 -0.39 11.42
CA HIS A 159 10.68 -1.32 10.47
C HIS A 159 9.60 -0.63 9.62
N TYR A 160 8.73 0.17 10.23
CA TYR A 160 7.74 0.96 9.48
C TYR A 160 8.40 2.01 8.59
N LEU A 161 9.48 2.64 9.03
CA LEU A 161 10.20 3.61 8.21
C LEU A 161 10.82 2.96 6.97
N TRP A 162 11.40 1.75 7.07
CA TRP A 162 11.90 1.02 5.90
C TRP A 162 10.81 0.77 4.86
N LEU A 163 9.60 0.41 5.30
CA LEU A 163 8.45 0.24 4.42
C LEU A 163 8.05 1.57 3.77
N ILE A 164 7.86 2.60 4.59
CA ILE A 164 7.46 3.94 4.14
C ILE A 164 8.46 4.51 3.12
N PHE A 165 9.76 4.46 3.43
CA PHE A 165 10.81 4.94 2.51
C PHE A 165 10.89 4.09 1.24
N GLY A 166 10.79 2.76 1.35
CA GLY A 166 10.82 1.87 0.19
C GLY A 166 9.68 2.16 -0.79
N TYR A 167 8.45 2.25 -0.29
CA TYR A 167 7.29 2.61 -1.13
C TYR A 167 7.37 4.06 -1.62
N GLY A 168 7.82 5.01 -0.79
CA GLY A 168 7.95 6.42 -1.15
C GLY A 168 8.95 6.69 -2.27
N ILE A 169 10.11 6.02 -2.23
CA ILE A 169 11.12 6.10 -3.31
C ILE A 169 10.59 5.45 -4.58
N SER A 170 9.95 4.29 -4.46
CA SER A 170 9.33 3.60 -5.61
C SER A 170 8.27 4.47 -6.28
N TYR A 171 7.44 5.14 -5.48
CA TYR A 171 6.46 6.11 -5.96
C TYR A 171 7.13 7.26 -6.71
N LEU A 172 8.19 7.86 -6.17
CA LEU A 172 8.91 8.95 -6.83
C LEU A 172 9.43 8.56 -8.22
N PHE A 173 10.11 7.42 -8.35
CA PHE A 173 10.64 6.97 -9.64
C PHE A 173 9.55 6.61 -10.64
N THR A 174 8.48 5.95 -10.18
CA THR A 174 7.36 5.60 -11.06
C THR A 174 6.60 6.83 -11.52
N GLN A 175 6.41 7.85 -10.68
CA GLN A 175 5.81 9.11 -11.11
C GLN A 175 6.70 9.84 -12.12
N LEU A 176 8.01 9.90 -11.95
CA LEU A 176 8.89 10.47 -12.98
C LEU A 176 8.75 9.76 -14.33
N ALA A 177 8.69 8.42 -14.31
CA ALA A 177 8.48 7.62 -15.50
C ALA A 177 7.15 7.92 -16.20
N LEU A 178 6.09 8.03 -15.40
CA LEU A 178 4.75 8.31 -15.88
C LEU A 178 4.69 9.65 -16.61
N TYR A 179 5.25 10.70 -16.01
CA TYR A 179 5.21 12.04 -16.59
C TYR A 179 6.05 12.14 -17.88
N ALA A 180 7.20 11.45 -17.95
CA ALA A 180 7.97 11.33 -19.19
C ALA A 180 7.14 10.69 -20.33
N ARG A 181 6.33 9.67 -20.02
CA ARG A 181 5.49 8.99 -21.02
C ARG A 181 4.24 9.81 -21.41
N LEU A 182 3.72 10.60 -20.49
CA LEU A 182 2.65 11.56 -20.76
C LEU A 182 3.12 12.68 -21.70
N GLU A 183 4.32 13.22 -21.47
CA GLU A 183 4.95 14.19 -22.38
C GLU A 183 5.18 13.60 -23.77
N GLY A 184 5.64 12.35 -23.82
CA GLY A 184 5.81 11.58 -25.06
C GLY A 184 4.51 11.24 -25.79
N ARG A 185 3.33 11.58 -25.22
CA ARG A 185 1.99 11.21 -25.71
C ARG A 185 1.80 9.70 -25.89
N GLU A 186 2.57 8.89 -25.17
CA GLU A 186 2.45 7.43 -25.21
C GLU A 186 1.24 6.93 -24.42
N VAL A 187 0.77 7.72 -23.46
CA VAL A 187 -0.33 7.38 -22.54
C VAL A 187 -1.27 8.57 -22.43
N ALA A 188 -2.59 8.34 -22.49
CA ALA A 188 -3.57 9.40 -22.27
C ALA A 188 -3.81 9.64 -20.76
N PRO A 189 -4.08 10.88 -20.31
CA PRO A 189 -4.37 11.17 -18.89
C PRO A 189 -5.54 10.36 -18.31
N ILE A 190 -6.55 10.03 -19.13
CA ILE A 190 -7.67 9.17 -18.73
C ILE A 190 -7.24 7.73 -18.43
N ASP A 191 -6.23 7.24 -19.17
CA ASP A 191 -5.63 5.93 -18.94
C ASP A 191 -4.94 5.92 -17.57
N VAL A 192 -4.24 7.00 -17.21
CA VAL A 192 -3.60 7.13 -15.89
C VAL A 192 -4.60 7.06 -14.74
N LEU A 193 -5.71 7.80 -14.83
CA LEU A 193 -6.71 7.87 -13.75
C LEU A 193 -7.44 6.54 -13.54
N SER A 194 -7.87 5.91 -14.64
CA SER A 194 -8.58 4.63 -14.60
C SER A 194 -7.69 3.53 -14.02
N ILE A 195 -6.46 3.47 -14.50
CA ILE A 195 -5.48 2.48 -14.13
C ILE A 195 -5.03 2.67 -12.67
N ASN A 196 -4.84 3.91 -12.20
CA ASN A 196 -4.53 4.18 -10.80
C ASN A 196 -5.68 3.81 -9.84
N SER A 197 -6.91 4.11 -10.21
CA SER A 197 -8.08 3.72 -9.42
C SER A 197 -8.19 2.19 -9.30
N PHE A 198 -7.96 1.49 -10.41
CA PHE A 198 -7.92 0.03 -10.43
C PHE A 198 -6.77 -0.53 -9.58
N PHE A 199 -5.61 0.12 -9.58
CA PHE A 199 -4.49 -0.26 -8.70
C PHE A 199 -4.81 -0.11 -7.24
N VAL A 200 -5.46 0.97 -6.84
CA VAL A 200 -5.87 1.15 -5.44
C VAL A 200 -6.79 0.00 -5.03
N VAL A 201 -7.76 -0.38 -5.88
CA VAL A 201 -8.67 -1.50 -5.59
C VAL A 201 -7.92 -2.82 -5.48
N LEU A 202 -7.13 -3.20 -6.49
CA LEU A 202 -6.37 -4.46 -6.47
C LEU A 202 -5.36 -4.53 -5.31
N TRP A 203 -4.69 -3.42 -5.03
CA TRP A 203 -3.77 -3.31 -3.92
C TRP A 203 -4.49 -3.50 -2.58
N LEU A 204 -5.66 -2.88 -2.38
CA LEU A 204 -6.47 -3.07 -1.17
C LEU A 204 -6.92 -4.53 -1.01
N ILE A 205 -7.36 -5.20 -2.08
CA ILE A 205 -7.71 -6.63 -2.07
C ILE A 205 -6.49 -7.48 -1.69
N GLY A 206 -5.32 -7.18 -2.27
CA GLY A 206 -4.06 -7.84 -1.93
C GLY A 206 -3.67 -7.66 -0.45
N GLN A 207 -3.82 -6.44 0.09
CA GLN A 207 -3.57 -6.18 1.51
C GLN A 207 -4.57 -6.91 2.42
N MET A 208 -5.85 -7.00 2.04
CA MET A 208 -6.85 -7.77 2.78
C MET A 208 -6.51 -9.26 2.81
N ALA A 209 -6.02 -9.84 1.70
CA ALA A 209 -5.57 -11.22 1.65
C ALA A 209 -4.36 -11.45 2.57
N ILE A 210 -3.35 -10.58 2.52
CA ILE A 210 -2.17 -10.66 3.40
C ILE A 210 -2.57 -10.50 4.89
N TRP A 211 -3.55 -9.63 5.17
CA TRP A 211 -4.08 -9.46 6.53
C TRP A 211 -4.78 -10.72 7.04
N ASN A 212 -5.58 -11.38 6.20
CA ASN A 212 -6.19 -12.66 6.53
C ASN A 212 -5.14 -13.72 6.82
N PHE A 213 -4.09 -13.83 6.00
CA PHE A 213 -2.96 -14.72 6.28
C PHE A 213 -2.37 -14.47 7.68
N LEU A 214 -2.10 -13.21 8.03
CA LEU A 214 -1.51 -12.88 9.33
C LEU A 214 -2.44 -13.23 10.50
N PHE A 215 -3.74 -12.96 10.37
CA PHE A 215 -4.70 -13.27 11.42
C PHE A 215 -4.84 -14.78 11.64
N LEU A 216 -4.90 -15.55 10.55
CA LEU A 216 -4.97 -17.01 10.58
C LEU A 216 -3.68 -17.64 11.10
N ARG A 217 -2.52 -17.07 10.76
CA ARG A 217 -1.24 -17.58 11.28
C ARG A 217 -1.08 -17.33 12.77
N ARG A 218 -1.52 -16.17 13.27
CA ARG A 218 -1.40 -15.81 14.69
C ARG A 218 -2.25 -16.69 15.61
N SER A 219 -3.32 -17.27 15.07
CA SER A 219 -4.22 -18.15 15.80
C SER A 219 -3.79 -19.63 15.78
N LEU A 220 -2.71 -19.96 15.05
CA LEU A 220 -2.04 -21.25 15.18
C LEU A 220 -1.23 -21.26 16.48
N PRO A 221 -1.28 -22.36 17.27
CA PRO A 221 -0.45 -22.49 18.45
C PRO A 221 1.02 -22.45 18.03
N VAL A 222 1.68 -21.34 18.34
CA VAL A 222 3.13 -21.20 18.19
C VAL A 222 3.75 -22.17 19.18
N PHE A 223 4.57 -23.10 18.67
CA PHE A 223 5.45 -24.00 19.39
C PHE A 223 5.94 -23.41 20.73
N HIS A 224 5.24 -23.69 21.83
CA HIS A 224 5.71 -23.67 23.21
C HIS A 224 4.61 -24.26 24.11
N GLU A 225 4.25 -25.50 23.82
CA GLU A 225 3.79 -26.38 24.88
C GLU A 225 4.72 -27.58 24.81
N THR A 226 5.54 -27.72 25.86
CA THR A 226 6.23 -28.96 26.17
C THR A 226 5.26 -30.10 25.91
N VAL A 227 5.69 -31.02 25.05
CA VAL A 227 4.94 -32.22 24.68
C VAL A 227 4.75 -33.06 25.95
N ASP A 228 3.73 -32.73 26.74
CA ASP A 228 3.20 -33.65 27.74
C ASP A 228 2.41 -34.69 26.95
N GLU A 229 3.04 -35.83 26.71
CA GLU A 229 2.49 -37.00 26.02
C GLU A 229 1.19 -37.52 26.67
N GLU A 230 0.84 -37.07 27.87
CA GLU A 230 -0.35 -37.48 28.61
C GLU A 230 -1.64 -36.71 28.23
N ALA A 231 -1.54 -35.51 27.63
CA ALA A 231 -2.73 -34.75 27.22
C ALA A 231 -3.36 -35.26 25.90
N ASN A 232 -2.71 -36.21 25.22
CA ASN A 232 -3.13 -36.73 23.91
C ASN A 232 -4.22 -37.82 23.96
N GLN A 233 -4.71 -38.22 25.13
CA GLN A 233 -5.72 -39.29 25.23
C GLN A 233 -7.17 -38.85 24.99
N TYR A 234 -7.47 -37.55 24.90
CA TYR A 234 -8.86 -37.06 24.79
C TYR A 234 -9.19 -36.25 23.52
N LEU A 235 -8.45 -36.44 22.43
CA LEU A 235 -8.82 -35.86 21.12
C LEU A 235 -9.76 -36.77 20.33
N ARG A 236 -11.06 -36.53 20.51
CA ARG A 236 -12.18 -37.18 19.79
C ARG A 236 -12.31 -36.70 18.33
N SER A 237 -11.25 -36.79 17.53
CA SER A 237 -11.27 -36.43 16.09
C SER A 237 -10.72 -37.52 15.16
N LYS A 238 -10.81 -38.79 15.56
CA LYS A 238 -10.59 -39.96 14.67
C LYS A 238 -11.91 -40.43 14.04
N LYS A 239 -12.57 -39.59 13.24
CA LYS A 239 -13.72 -40.06 12.42
C LYS A 239 -13.71 -39.61 10.95
N TYR A 240 -12.81 -38.73 10.54
CA TYR A 240 -12.63 -38.39 9.13
C TYR A 240 -11.14 -38.33 8.79
N GLN A 241 -10.57 -39.50 8.54
CA GLN A 241 -9.18 -39.66 8.09
C GLN A 241 -9.21 -39.69 6.56
N PHE A 242 -8.91 -38.55 5.93
CA PHE A 242 -8.41 -38.53 4.55
C PHE A 242 -6.98 -39.10 4.54
N ASP A 243 -6.69 -39.82 3.45
CA ASP A 243 -5.57 -40.74 3.21
C ASP A 243 -4.17 -40.19 3.55
N ASP A 244 -3.34 -41.05 4.16
CA ASP A 244 -2.10 -40.70 4.88
C ASP A 244 -0.93 -40.30 3.97
N GLN A 245 -1.02 -40.52 2.65
CA GLN A 245 0.10 -40.23 1.73
C GLN A 245 0.30 -38.73 1.47
N SER A 246 -0.77 -37.94 1.40
CA SER A 246 -0.66 -36.49 1.19
C SER A 246 -0.09 -35.79 2.43
N LYS A 247 -0.51 -36.20 3.63
CA LYS A 247 -0.01 -35.64 4.90
C LYS A 247 1.49 -35.86 5.09
N VAL A 248 2.03 -37.00 4.70
CA VAL A 248 3.48 -37.27 4.80
C VAL A 248 4.27 -36.42 3.82
N HIS A 249 3.79 -36.27 2.58
CA HIS A 249 4.46 -35.43 1.58
C HIS A 249 4.41 -33.94 1.93
N PHE A 250 3.28 -33.46 2.45
CA PHE A 250 3.13 -32.07 2.90
C PHE A 250 3.94 -31.78 4.17
N LYS A 251 4.05 -32.74 5.10
CA LYS A 251 4.90 -32.62 6.29
C LYS A 251 6.40 -32.64 5.94
N ASP A 252 6.80 -33.37 4.90
CA ASP A 252 8.17 -33.34 4.37
C ASP A 252 8.47 -31.98 3.71
N ILE A 253 7.59 -31.46 2.84
CA ILE A 253 7.72 -30.12 2.24
C ILE A 253 7.74 -29.03 3.33
N GLN A 254 6.91 -29.16 4.36
CA GLN A 254 6.87 -28.27 5.51
C GLN A 254 8.19 -28.30 6.27
N SER A 255 8.70 -29.50 6.62
CA SER A 255 9.99 -29.66 7.30
C SER A 255 11.15 -29.09 6.48
N ARG A 256 11.15 -29.29 5.16
CA ARG A 256 12.14 -28.72 4.24
C ARG A 256 12.03 -27.21 4.12
N THR A 257 10.82 -26.64 4.19
CA THR A 257 10.63 -25.18 4.09
C THR A 257 11.00 -24.48 5.39
N THR A 258 10.68 -25.05 6.55
CA THR A 258 11.16 -24.55 7.85
C THR A 258 12.65 -24.76 8.03
N GLU A 259 13.20 -25.91 7.61
CA GLU A 259 14.65 -26.16 7.63
C GLU A 259 15.37 -25.22 6.65
N PHE A 260 14.87 -25.02 5.44
CA PHE A 260 15.43 -24.05 4.48
C PHE A 260 15.34 -22.62 5.00
N THR A 261 14.21 -22.23 5.61
CA THR A 261 14.05 -20.90 6.23
C THR A 261 14.98 -20.74 7.43
N HIS A 262 15.11 -21.78 8.25
CA HIS A 262 15.99 -21.79 9.43
C HIS A 262 17.47 -21.79 9.04
N ASP A 263 17.87 -22.56 8.02
CA ASP A 263 19.24 -22.66 7.52
C ASP A 263 19.64 -21.41 6.72
N ILE A 264 18.73 -20.82 5.94
CA ILE A 264 18.92 -19.47 5.37
C ILE A 264 19.09 -18.46 6.49
N THR A 265 18.27 -18.49 7.53
CA THR A 265 18.36 -17.55 8.65
C THR A 265 19.69 -17.72 9.40
N HIS A 266 20.12 -18.96 9.64
CA HIS A 266 21.37 -19.26 10.33
C HIS A 266 22.59 -18.92 9.45
N ARG A 267 22.57 -19.27 8.16
CA ARG A 267 23.60 -18.88 7.19
C ARG A 267 23.68 -17.37 7.01
N THR A 268 22.54 -16.67 6.92
CA THR A 268 22.48 -15.21 6.78
C THR A 268 22.96 -14.51 8.05
N ARG A 269 22.65 -15.06 9.23
CA ARG A 269 23.13 -14.55 10.53
C ARG A 269 24.62 -14.81 10.76
N ARG A 270 25.18 -15.88 10.17
CA ARG A 270 26.62 -16.24 10.24
C ARG A 270 27.46 -15.61 9.13
N SER A 271 26.86 -15.31 7.97
CA SER A 271 27.54 -14.70 6.81
C SER A 271 27.52 -13.17 6.82
N ILE A 272 26.57 -12.57 7.54
CA ILE A 272 26.59 -11.13 7.81
C ILE A 272 27.56 -10.87 8.97
N ASN A 273 28.80 -10.54 8.63
CA ASN A 273 29.76 -9.99 9.58
C ASN A 273 29.24 -8.63 10.07
N ILE A 274 28.45 -8.63 11.15
CA ILE A 274 27.84 -7.45 11.76
C ILE A 274 28.90 -6.40 12.10
N GLU A 275 30.10 -6.82 12.47
CA GLU A 275 31.25 -5.95 12.71
C GLU A 275 31.72 -5.26 11.43
N LYS A 276 31.79 -5.97 10.30
CA LYS A 276 32.16 -5.38 9.00
C LYS A 276 31.11 -4.39 8.50
N ILE A 277 29.83 -4.65 8.76
CA ILE A 277 28.73 -3.72 8.44
C ILE A 277 28.75 -2.50 9.37
N ARG A 278 28.99 -2.68 10.68
CA ARG A 278 29.18 -1.56 11.62
C ARG A 278 30.38 -0.72 11.23
N ALA A 279 31.53 -1.32 10.94
CA ALA A 279 32.73 -0.62 10.51
C ALA A 279 32.50 0.17 9.21
N LYS A 280 31.81 -0.40 8.21
CA LYS A 280 31.41 0.33 6.99
C LYS A 280 30.46 1.48 7.28
N ARG A 281 29.45 1.27 8.15
CA ARG A 281 28.49 2.31 8.53
C ARG A 281 29.19 3.45 9.28
N ASP A 282 30.09 3.12 10.19
CA ASP A 282 30.79 4.09 11.03
C ASP A 282 31.83 4.85 10.19
N TYR A 283 32.51 4.19 9.24
CA TYR A 283 33.34 4.85 8.21
C TYR A 283 32.53 5.82 7.33
N ILE A 284 31.36 5.40 6.82
CA ILE A 284 30.48 6.28 6.04
C ILE A 284 30.00 7.44 6.90
N LYS A 285 29.63 7.20 8.15
CA LYS A 285 29.19 8.23 9.08
C LYS A 285 30.28 9.26 9.34
N GLU A 286 31.50 8.81 9.57
CA GLU A 286 32.64 9.68 9.85
C GLU A 286 33.09 10.44 8.58
N HIS A 287 33.09 9.80 7.42
CA HIS A 287 33.46 10.41 6.16
C HIS A 287 32.43 11.44 5.66
N TRP A 288 31.13 11.11 5.74
CA TRP A 288 30.03 11.96 5.22
C TRP A 288 29.38 12.87 6.25
N PHE A 289 29.53 12.63 7.55
CA PHE A 289 28.98 13.49 8.61
C PHE A 289 30.05 13.99 9.60
N GLY A 290 31.33 13.63 9.42
CA GLY A 290 32.43 14.17 10.22
C GLY A 290 32.62 15.67 10.03
N TRP A 291 32.35 16.20 8.83
CA TRP A 291 32.35 17.64 8.54
C TRP A 291 31.19 18.41 9.20
N ALA A 292 30.20 17.70 9.74
CA ALA A 292 29.00 18.27 10.37
C ALA A 292 28.95 17.98 11.90
N LYS A 293 30.07 17.66 12.53
CA LYS A 293 30.20 17.71 13.99
C LYS A 293 30.31 19.17 14.41
N LEU A 294 29.16 19.82 14.56
CA LEU A 294 29.07 21.03 15.36
C LEU A 294 29.47 20.65 16.79
N GLU A 295 30.55 21.24 17.30
CA GLU A 295 30.87 21.16 18.73
C GLU A 295 29.66 21.71 19.50
N GLU A 296 29.22 21.00 20.55
CA GLU A 296 28.00 21.36 21.29
C GLU A 296 28.07 22.77 21.90
N ASP A 297 29.26 23.36 21.96
CA ASP A 297 29.57 24.68 22.50
C ASP A 297 29.47 25.83 21.48
N ASP A 298 29.32 25.54 20.17
CA ASP A 298 29.08 26.55 19.13
C ASP A 298 27.59 26.90 18.96
N ILE A 299 26.69 26.27 19.72
CA ILE A 299 25.25 26.55 19.67
C ILE A 299 24.93 27.71 20.62
N PRO A 300 24.50 28.89 20.10
CA PRO A 300 24.13 30.03 20.93
C PRO A 300 23.15 29.64 22.04
N SER A 301 23.30 30.23 23.23
CA SER A 301 22.51 29.89 24.43
C SER A 301 20.99 30.03 24.24
N PHE A 302 20.54 30.87 23.31
CA PHE A 302 19.13 31.03 22.92
C PHE A 302 18.58 29.85 22.10
N LEU A 303 19.42 29.07 21.42
CA LEU A 303 19.06 27.83 20.71
C LEU A 303 19.07 26.60 21.64
N ARG A 304 19.85 26.63 22.75
CA ARG A 304 19.85 25.58 23.78
C ARG A 304 18.55 25.56 24.59
N ARG A 305 17.97 26.71 24.92
CA ARG A 305 16.68 26.79 25.64
C ARG A 305 15.52 26.77 24.65
N ARG A 306 14.95 25.58 24.39
CA ARG A 306 13.64 25.50 23.73
C ARG A 306 12.60 26.24 24.59
N PRO A 307 11.85 27.18 24.02
CA PRO A 307 10.77 27.83 24.76
C PRO A 307 9.72 26.78 25.20
N THR A 308 9.23 26.86 26.42
CA THR A 308 8.27 25.88 27.02
C THR A 308 6.91 25.80 26.30
N TRP A 309 6.59 26.81 25.49
CA TRP A 309 5.44 26.96 24.59
C TRP A 309 5.68 26.31 23.22
N PHE A 310 6.92 25.98 22.87
CA PHE A 310 7.31 25.28 21.64
C PHE A 310 7.25 23.75 21.81
N LYS A 311 6.09 23.22 22.23
CA LYS A 311 5.90 21.76 22.30
C LYS A 311 5.79 21.22 20.87
N ARG A 312 6.51 20.12 20.60
CA ARG A 312 6.54 19.45 19.27
C ARG A 312 5.13 19.16 18.75
N SER A 313 4.19 18.84 19.64
CA SER A 313 2.79 18.57 19.28
C SER A 313 2.07 19.79 18.72
N TYR A 314 2.28 20.99 19.29
CA TYR A 314 1.68 22.22 18.76
C TYR A 314 2.25 22.58 17.38
N VAL A 315 3.55 22.38 17.18
CA VAL A 315 4.20 22.60 15.87
C VAL A 315 3.66 21.62 14.83
N ASN A 316 3.52 20.33 15.16
CA ASN A 316 2.94 19.33 14.25
C ASN A 316 1.50 19.68 13.83
N ILE A 317 0.67 20.16 14.78
CA ILE A 317 -0.70 20.60 14.49
C ILE A 317 -0.69 21.86 13.63
N ALA A 318 0.14 22.86 13.95
CA ALA A 318 0.26 24.08 13.16
C ALA A 318 0.69 23.77 11.70
N CYS A 319 1.68 22.90 11.50
CA CYS A 319 2.06 22.43 10.17
C CYS A 319 0.89 21.74 9.46
N GLY A 320 0.12 20.90 10.16
CA GLY A 320 -1.08 20.26 9.61
C GLY A 320 -2.15 21.25 9.18
N VAL A 321 -2.41 22.28 10.00
CA VAL A 321 -3.39 23.34 9.69
C VAL A 321 -2.95 24.18 8.50
N ILE A 322 -1.67 24.53 8.40
CA ILE A 322 -1.12 25.26 7.24
C ILE A 322 -1.30 24.43 5.97
N LEU A 323 -0.98 23.13 6.01
CA LEU A 323 -1.20 22.22 4.88
C LEU A 323 -2.68 22.17 4.49
N LEU A 324 -3.57 22.00 5.46
CA LEU A 324 -5.02 21.95 5.21
C LEU A 324 -5.53 23.25 4.59
N PHE A 325 -5.06 24.40 5.06
CA PHE A 325 -5.44 25.70 4.53
C PHE A 325 -5.13 25.82 3.03
N PHE A 326 -3.90 25.48 2.62
CA PHE A 326 -3.52 25.54 1.20
C PHE A 326 -4.27 24.50 0.36
N ILE A 327 -4.50 23.29 0.89
CA ILE A 327 -5.31 22.27 0.20
C ILE A 327 -6.74 22.76 -0.01
N LEU A 328 -7.36 23.39 1.00
CA LEU A 328 -8.72 23.94 0.90
C LEU A 328 -8.80 25.11 -0.08
N LEU A 329 -7.79 25.98 -0.09
CA LEU A 329 -7.70 27.08 -1.04
C LEU A 329 -7.66 26.54 -2.48
N GLU A 330 -6.77 25.58 -2.75
CA GLU A 330 -6.65 24.97 -4.07
C GLU A 330 -7.93 24.19 -4.43
N PHE A 331 -8.51 23.45 -3.49
CA PHE A 331 -9.75 22.72 -3.73
C PHE A 331 -10.90 23.67 -4.08
N ASN A 332 -11.03 24.80 -3.39
CA ASN A 332 -12.05 25.81 -3.69
C ASN A 332 -11.83 26.43 -5.09
N ASN A 333 -10.58 26.74 -5.43
CA ASN A 333 -10.22 27.26 -6.75
C ASN A 333 -10.59 26.27 -7.87
N ARG A 334 -10.27 24.99 -7.69
CA ARG A 334 -10.63 23.95 -8.66
C ARG A 334 -12.13 23.67 -8.71
N ASN A 335 -12.83 23.69 -7.58
CA ASN A 335 -14.28 23.48 -7.54
C ASN A 335 -15.05 24.60 -8.27
N ALA A 336 -14.57 25.84 -8.23
CA ALA A 336 -15.14 26.94 -9.01
C ALA A 336 -15.07 26.69 -10.53
N LEU A 337 -14.00 26.03 -11.02
CA LEU A 337 -13.85 25.63 -12.42
C LEU A 337 -14.78 24.46 -12.81
N PHE A 338 -15.16 23.58 -11.86
CA PHE A 338 -16.17 22.55 -12.11
C PHE A 338 -17.59 23.13 -12.13
N ALA A 339 -17.86 24.14 -11.31
CA ALA A 339 -19.17 24.78 -11.22
C ALA A 339 -19.53 25.63 -12.46
N SER A 340 -18.56 26.00 -13.30
CA SER A 340 -18.78 26.80 -14.51
C SER A 340 -19.35 26.02 -15.71
N GLY A 341 -19.48 24.69 -15.63
CA GLY A 341 -20.33 23.90 -16.54
C GLY A 341 -19.81 23.63 -17.97
N ASP A 342 -18.76 24.31 -18.44
CA ASP A 342 -18.20 24.11 -19.79
C ASP A 342 -17.19 22.96 -19.83
N TRP A 343 -17.69 21.72 -19.83
CA TRP A 343 -16.87 20.51 -19.87
C TRP A 343 -16.53 20.11 -21.31
N GLN A 344 -15.24 19.95 -21.62
CA GLN A 344 -14.76 19.36 -22.88
C GLN A 344 -13.77 18.23 -22.61
N LEU A 345 -13.66 17.29 -23.56
CA LEU A 345 -12.80 16.09 -23.49
C LEU A 345 -11.31 16.37 -23.16
N SER A 346 -10.83 17.57 -23.47
CA SER A 346 -9.47 18.04 -23.14
C SER A 346 -9.25 18.29 -21.64
N GLN A 347 -10.32 18.28 -20.83
CA GLN A 347 -10.30 18.63 -19.40
C GLN A 347 -10.25 17.44 -18.44
N THR A 348 -10.09 16.20 -18.93
CA THR A 348 -9.95 15.00 -18.08
C THR A 348 -8.78 15.09 -17.08
N GLN A 349 -7.76 15.87 -17.41
CA GLN A 349 -6.69 16.26 -16.48
C GLN A 349 -7.22 16.96 -15.22
N TYR A 350 -8.19 17.87 -15.35
CA TYR A 350 -8.77 18.58 -14.20
C TYR A 350 -9.53 17.64 -13.27
N VAL A 351 -10.13 16.56 -13.79
CA VAL A 351 -10.80 15.53 -12.99
C VAL A 351 -9.79 14.75 -12.16
N TYR A 352 -8.67 14.38 -12.77
CA TYR A 352 -7.57 13.73 -12.08
C TYR A 352 -7.01 14.62 -10.96
N GLU A 353 -6.76 15.90 -11.25
CA GLU A 353 -6.30 16.88 -10.27
C GLU A 353 -7.30 17.02 -9.11
N TRP A 354 -8.60 17.08 -9.40
CA TRP A 354 -9.66 17.20 -8.41
C TRP A 354 -9.79 15.97 -7.50
N ILE A 355 -9.81 14.76 -8.08
CA ILE A 355 -9.88 13.51 -7.31
C ILE A 355 -8.63 13.39 -6.43
N SER A 356 -7.45 13.69 -6.97
CA SER A 356 -6.21 13.63 -6.19
C SER A 356 -6.18 14.68 -5.06
N LEU A 357 -6.73 15.88 -5.27
CA LEU A 357 -6.90 16.90 -4.23
C LEU A 357 -7.87 16.44 -3.14
N LEU A 358 -8.99 15.85 -3.53
CA LEU A 358 -9.98 15.32 -2.59
C LEU A 358 -9.37 14.26 -1.67
N LEU A 359 -8.59 13.33 -2.25
CA LEU A 359 -7.87 12.32 -1.47
C LEU A 359 -6.82 12.95 -0.53
N LEU A 360 -6.08 13.95 -1.02
CA LEU A 360 -5.09 14.68 -0.22
C LEU A 360 -5.74 15.43 0.95
N LEU A 361 -6.93 16.00 0.74
CA LEU A 361 -7.73 16.64 1.77
C LEU A 361 -8.11 15.66 2.89
N PHE A 362 -8.60 14.47 2.54
CA PHE A 362 -8.91 13.44 3.54
C PHE A 362 -7.66 13.02 4.35
N ILE A 363 -6.51 12.87 3.69
CA ILE A 363 -5.25 12.54 4.37
C ILE A 363 -4.80 13.66 5.31
N ALA A 364 -4.92 14.94 4.90
CA ALA A 364 -4.59 16.08 5.74
C ALA A 364 -5.51 16.19 6.98
N ILE A 365 -6.81 15.97 6.80
CA ILE A 365 -7.78 15.90 7.92
C ILE A 365 -7.43 14.76 8.87
N ALA A 366 -7.15 13.57 8.33
CA ALA A 366 -6.73 12.41 9.13
C ALA A 366 -5.42 12.67 9.87
N TYR A 367 -4.45 13.37 9.26
CA TYR A 367 -3.22 13.78 9.92
C TYR A 367 -3.46 14.73 11.10
N ILE A 368 -4.32 15.74 10.95
CA ILE A 368 -4.67 16.66 12.04
C ILE A 368 -5.39 15.90 13.15
N PHE A 369 -6.37 15.07 12.81
CA PHE A 369 -7.12 14.27 13.78
C PHE A 369 -6.20 13.32 14.56
N THR A 370 -5.30 12.61 13.88
CA THR A 370 -4.30 11.74 14.51
C THR A 370 -3.31 12.52 15.36
N SER A 371 -2.91 13.71 14.94
CA SER A 371 -2.03 14.60 15.71
C SER A 371 -2.70 15.10 17.00
N ILE A 372 -3.99 15.46 16.95
CA ILE A 372 -4.77 15.88 18.11
C ILE A 372 -4.99 14.71 19.07
N THR A 373 -5.40 13.55 18.55
CA THR A 373 -5.62 12.35 19.38
C THR A 373 -4.33 11.85 20.02
N PHE A 374 -3.20 11.95 19.32
CA PHE A 374 -1.88 11.69 19.89
C PHE A 374 -1.54 12.68 21.01
N MET A 375 -1.78 13.97 20.80
CA MET A 375 -1.54 15.00 21.82
C MET A 375 -2.39 14.79 23.09
N LEU A 376 -3.66 14.41 22.93
CA LEU A 376 -4.61 14.29 24.03
C LEU A 376 -4.54 12.94 24.75
N LYS A 377 -4.32 11.85 24.01
CA LYS A 377 -4.47 10.46 24.51
C LYS A 377 -3.21 9.62 24.35
N GLY A 378 -2.16 10.12 23.69
CA GLY A 378 -0.93 9.37 23.43
C GLY A 378 -1.10 8.17 22.48
N LYS A 379 -2.20 8.10 21.73
CA LYS A 379 -2.55 6.98 20.84
C LYS A 379 -2.31 7.32 19.36
N HIS A 380 -2.20 6.28 18.53
CA HIS A 380 -2.15 6.38 17.07
C HIS A 380 -0.86 7.01 16.51
N TYR A 381 0.26 6.84 17.22
CA TYR A 381 1.56 7.39 16.82
C TYR A 381 1.99 6.91 15.42
N TYR A 382 1.85 5.61 15.15
CA TYR A 382 2.23 5.02 13.86
C TYR A 382 1.31 5.45 12.71
N LEU A 383 0.03 5.69 12.99
CA LEU A 383 -0.91 6.21 12.00
C LEU A 383 -0.59 7.67 11.66
N GLN A 384 -0.28 8.49 12.66
CA GLN A 384 0.20 9.86 12.44
C GLN A 384 1.47 9.88 11.58
N LEU A 385 2.44 9.00 11.88
CA LEU A 385 3.67 8.83 11.10
C LEU A 385 3.37 8.46 9.64
N PHE A 386 2.43 7.53 9.43
CA PHE A 386 2.04 7.12 8.08
C PHE A 386 1.38 8.28 7.30
N MET A 387 0.44 9.01 7.90
CA MET A 387 -0.25 10.12 7.25
C MET A 387 0.69 11.25 6.84
N ILE A 388 1.60 11.68 7.74
CA ILE A 388 2.57 12.72 7.38
C ILE A 388 3.57 12.25 6.33
N SER A 389 3.90 10.95 6.31
CA SER A 389 4.78 10.39 5.30
C SER A 389 4.14 10.42 3.91
N ILE A 390 2.84 10.11 3.80
CA ILE A 390 2.11 10.21 2.52
C ILE A 390 2.13 11.66 2.03
N LEU A 391 1.79 12.62 2.90
CA LEU A 391 1.82 14.05 2.55
C LEU A 391 3.22 14.49 2.09
N PHE A 392 4.26 14.09 2.82
CA PHE A 392 5.64 14.40 2.49
C PHE A 392 6.05 13.83 1.11
N PHE A 393 5.88 12.52 0.88
CA PHE A 393 6.27 11.91 -0.38
C PHE A 393 5.45 12.41 -1.56
N LYS A 394 4.15 12.69 -1.37
CA LYS A 394 3.30 13.25 -2.43
C LYS A 394 3.77 14.64 -2.86
N LEU A 395 3.92 15.56 -1.91
CA LEU A 395 4.36 16.93 -2.19
C LEU A 395 5.81 16.97 -2.72
N LEU A 396 6.70 16.15 -2.17
CA LEU A 396 8.08 16.04 -2.66
C LEU A 396 8.12 15.52 -4.10
N THR A 397 7.34 14.50 -4.41
CA THR A 397 7.30 13.92 -5.75
C THR A 397 6.74 14.92 -6.75
N GLU A 398 5.66 15.63 -6.42
CA GLU A 398 5.13 16.70 -7.28
C GLU A 398 6.17 17.80 -7.53
N TYR A 399 6.90 18.20 -6.49
CA TYR A 399 7.92 19.23 -6.62
C TYR A 399 9.05 18.77 -7.57
N ILE A 400 9.52 17.54 -7.40
CA ILE A 400 10.57 16.96 -8.24
C ILE A 400 10.06 16.78 -9.67
N VAL A 401 8.84 16.30 -9.86
CA VAL A 401 8.24 16.15 -11.19
C VAL A 401 8.17 17.50 -11.90
N ILE A 402 7.77 18.58 -11.21
CA ILE A 402 7.76 19.93 -11.80
C ILE A 402 9.15 20.39 -12.24
N LEU A 403 10.19 20.07 -11.45
CA LEU A 403 11.56 20.43 -11.80
C LEU A 403 12.07 19.73 -13.07
N PHE A 404 11.62 18.50 -13.33
CA PHE A 404 12.10 17.70 -14.46
C PHE A 404 11.20 17.77 -15.71
N HIS A 405 9.89 17.86 -15.52
CA HIS A 405 8.85 17.70 -16.54
C HIS A 405 7.89 18.92 -16.63
N GLY A 406 8.17 20.00 -15.88
CA GLY A 406 7.32 21.19 -15.88
C GLY A 406 5.93 20.97 -15.25
N LEU A 407 4.95 21.80 -15.63
CA LEU A 407 3.66 21.90 -14.92
C LEU A 407 2.59 20.89 -15.32
N LEU A 408 2.85 19.99 -16.26
CA LEU A 408 1.85 19.00 -16.71
C LEU A 408 1.34 18.22 -15.50
N LEU A 409 0.01 18.11 -15.29
CA LEU A 409 -0.63 17.35 -14.19
C LEU A 409 -0.22 17.73 -12.76
N SER A 410 0.35 18.92 -12.54
CA SER A 410 0.60 19.39 -11.17
C SER A 410 -0.68 19.87 -10.52
N ILE A 411 -0.95 19.33 -9.33
CA ILE A 411 -2.09 19.72 -8.49
C ILE A 411 -1.93 21.17 -8.02
N PHE A 412 -0.71 21.54 -7.62
CA PHE A 412 -0.40 22.83 -7.05
C PHE A 412 0.44 23.68 -8.01
N ILE A 413 0.19 24.99 -7.99
CA ILE A 413 1.09 25.96 -8.60
C ILE A 413 2.40 25.96 -7.79
N THR A 414 3.55 26.02 -8.47
CA THR A 414 4.89 25.89 -7.87
C THR A 414 5.10 26.69 -6.57
N PRO A 415 4.68 27.96 -6.44
CA PRO A 415 4.85 28.71 -5.19
C PRO A 415 4.07 28.13 -4.01
N ILE A 416 2.82 27.70 -4.24
CA ILE A 416 1.97 27.07 -3.21
C ILE A 416 2.59 25.74 -2.79
N LEU A 417 3.07 24.96 -3.76
CA LEU A 417 3.73 23.68 -3.49
C LEU A 417 4.96 23.84 -2.59
N VAL A 418 5.82 24.84 -2.87
CA VAL A 418 6.98 25.14 -2.03
C VAL A 418 6.55 25.56 -0.62
N LEU A 419 5.52 26.40 -0.49
CA LEU A 419 4.97 26.82 0.80
C LEU A 419 4.37 25.65 1.59
N MET A 420 3.86 24.62 0.92
CA MET A 420 3.37 23.39 1.56
C MET A 420 4.49 22.39 1.88
N LEU A 421 5.53 22.33 1.06
CA LEU A 421 6.64 21.40 1.25
C LEU A 421 7.43 21.72 2.52
N ILE A 422 7.63 23.00 2.84
CA ILE A 422 8.31 23.46 4.06
C ILE A 422 7.65 22.89 5.34
N PRO A 423 6.35 23.12 5.63
CA PRO A 423 5.70 22.57 6.81
C PRO A 423 5.62 21.03 6.77
N ALA A 424 5.50 20.41 5.59
CA ALA A 424 5.54 18.96 5.46
C ALA A 424 6.91 18.37 5.87
N ILE A 425 8.01 18.97 5.42
CA ILE A 425 9.38 18.60 5.81
C ILE A 425 9.56 18.75 7.32
N ILE A 426 9.16 19.89 7.88
CA ILE A 426 9.30 20.18 9.32
C ILE A 426 8.53 19.13 10.14
N ALA A 427 7.27 18.90 9.81
CA ALA A 427 6.43 17.92 10.50
C ALA A 427 6.98 16.49 10.37
N PHE A 428 7.45 16.10 9.19
CA PHE A 428 8.06 14.80 8.95
C PHE A 428 9.34 14.60 9.77
N ILE A 429 10.26 15.58 9.77
CA ILE A 429 11.49 15.53 10.57
C ILE A 429 11.18 15.48 12.06
N LEU A 430 10.20 16.26 12.53
CA LEU A 430 9.77 16.22 13.93
C LEU A 430 9.26 14.82 14.31
N GLN A 431 8.47 14.19 13.44
CA GLN A 431 7.98 12.83 13.66
C GLN A 431 9.12 11.79 13.63
N LEU A 432 10.10 11.95 12.73
CA LEU A 432 11.31 11.10 12.69
C LEU A 432 12.15 11.21 13.96
N ARG A 433 12.24 12.39 14.57
CA ARG A 433 13.01 12.64 15.82
C ARG A 433 12.24 12.30 17.11
N GLN A 434 10.94 12.04 17.05
CA GLN A 434 10.19 11.60 18.23
C GLN A 434 10.52 10.13 18.56
N PRO A 435 10.85 9.78 19.81
CA PRO A 435 11.07 8.39 20.17
C PRO A 435 9.80 7.58 19.97
N ALA A 436 9.94 6.31 19.57
CA ALA A 436 8.82 5.41 19.46
C ALA A 436 8.21 5.21 20.85
N ILE A 437 6.91 5.49 21.01
CA ILE A 437 6.20 5.24 22.26
C ILE A 437 5.79 3.77 22.26
N LYS A 438 6.01 3.07 23.39
CA LYS A 438 5.45 1.75 23.63
C LYS A 438 3.93 1.92 23.76
N GLU A 439 3.19 1.61 22.71
CA GLU A 439 1.74 1.41 22.77
C GLU A 439 1.40 0.08 23.45
#